data_AF-A0A7R8WG05-F1
#
_entry.id   AF-A0A7R8WG05-F1
#
_cell.length_a   1.000
_cell.length_b   1.000
_cell.length_c   1.000
_cell.angle_alpha   90.00
_cell.angle_beta   90.00
_cell.angle_gamma   90.00
#
_symmetry.space_group_name_H-M   'P 1'
#
loop_
_entity.id
_entity.type
_entity.pdbx_description
1 polymer ?
#
loop_
_entity_poly.entity_id
_entity_poly.type
_entity_poly.pdbx_seq_one_letter_code
_entity_poly.pdbx_strand_id
1 'polypeptide(L)'
;MEMVQCAQHARMEMVQCAQHARMEMYTPEVLAQKPYGKAVDVWSIGVIAYILLCGYPPFYDENDCNLFAQIIKGDFEFDSPYWDDISDLAKDFISHLMCVDVTKRLTCKQALAHSWICGNASTKNIHDSVSAQLKKNFAKSRWKV
;
A
#
# COMPACT_ATOMS: atom_id res chain seq x y z
N MET A 1 -23.31 -10.42 -7.82
CA MET A 1 -23.89 -9.20 -7.20
C MET A 1 -23.36 -8.96 -5.78
N GLU A 2 -22.42 -9.76 -5.27
CA GLU A 2 -21.86 -9.62 -3.90
C GLU A 2 -20.49 -8.91 -3.85
N MET A 3 -19.70 -8.90 -4.94
CA MET A 3 -18.39 -8.22 -4.96
C MET A 3 -18.49 -6.68 -5.00
N VAL A 4 -19.56 -6.12 -5.57
CA VAL A 4 -19.79 -4.66 -5.61
C VAL A 4 -20.11 -4.13 -4.21
N GLN A 5 -20.78 -4.94 -3.39
CA GLN A 5 -21.17 -4.55 -2.04
C GLN A 5 -20.00 -4.66 -1.06
N CYS A 6 -19.10 -5.62 -1.26
CA CYS A 6 -17.84 -5.70 -0.52
C CYS A 6 -16.90 -4.52 -0.87
N ALA A 7 -16.82 -4.13 -2.15
CA ALA A 7 -16.08 -2.94 -2.58
C ALA A 7 -16.70 -1.63 -2.06
N GLN A 8 -18.03 -1.56 -1.95
CA GLN A 8 -18.73 -0.42 -1.36
C GLN A 8 -18.56 -0.35 0.17
N HIS A 9 -18.50 -1.49 0.86
CA HIS A 9 -18.21 -1.54 2.29
C HIS A 9 -16.76 -1.12 2.58
N ALA A 10 -15.81 -1.64 1.78
CA ALA A 10 -14.41 -1.21 1.82
C ALA A 10 -14.25 0.29 1.51
N ARG A 11 -15.08 0.83 0.62
CA ARG A 11 -15.12 2.27 0.32
C ARG A 11 -15.65 3.11 1.49
N MET A 12 -16.66 2.63 2.23
CA MET A 12 -17.19 3.34 3.40
C MET A 12 -16.21 3.31 4.58
N GLU A 13 -15.50 2.21 4.80
CA GLU A 13 -14.45 2.13 5.83
C GLU A 13 -13.20 2.95 5.47
N MET A 14 -12.82 2.99 4.18
CA MET A 14 -11.73 3.86 3.69
C MET A 14 -12.05 5.35 3.82
N VAL A 15 -13.32 5.76 3.62
CA VAL A 15 -13.75 7.16 3.78
C VAL A 15 -13.85 7.56 5.25
N GLN A 16 -14.22 6.65 6.15
CA GLN A 16 -14.23 6.94 7.59
C GLN A 16 -12.82 7.03 8.19
N CYS A 17 -11.84 6.31 7.64
CA CYS A 17 -10.41 6.49 7.95
C CYS A 17 -9.89 7.90 7.58
N ALA A 18 -10.49 8.60 6.63
CA ALA A 18 -10.01 9.93 6.20
C ALA A 18 -10.22 11.05 7.23
N GLN A 19 -11.06 10.85 8.26
CA GLN A 19 -11.23 11.84 9.34
C GLN A 19 -10.14 11.78 10.42
N HIS A 20 -9.29 10.75 10.41
CA HIS A 20 -8.03 10.71 11.16
C HIS A 20 -6.91 10.47 10.16
N ALA A 21 -6.29 11.55 9.68
CA ALA A 21 -5.22 11.53 8.69
C ALA A 21 -4.07 10.60 9.12
N ARG A 22 -4.13 9.32 8.70
CA ARG A 22 -3.05 8.37 8.91
C ARG A 22 -1.94 8.74 7.93
N MET A 23 -0.84 9.28 8.46
CA MET A 23 0.23 9.91 7.68
C MET A 23 0.85 8.99 6.63
N GLU A 24 0.76 7.68 6.83
CA GLU A 24 1.27 6.65 5.92
C GLU A 24 0.62 6.62 4.53
N MET A 25 -0.52 7.30 4.34
CA MET A 25 -1.22 7.39 3.06
C MET A 25 -0.84 8.65 2.25
N TYR A 26 -0.02 9.53 2.80
CA TYR A 26 0.43 10.71 2.06
C TYR A 26 1.40 10.33 0.95
N THR A 27 1.29 11.01 -0.18
CA THR A 27 2.22 10.86 -1.29
C THR A 27 3.32 11.92 -1.22
N PRO A 28 4.51 11.66 -1.80
CA PRO A 28 5.63 12.61 -1.77
C PRO A 28 5.24 14.00 -2.28
N GLU A 29 4.42 14.07 -3.33
CA GLU A 29 3.94 15.33 -3.92
C GLU A 29 2.95 16.09 -3.04
N VAL A 30 2.10 15.40 -2.26
CA VAL A 30 1.17 16.05 -1.31
C VAL A 30 1.95 16.66 -0.15
N LEU A 31 2.97 15.94 0.36
CA LEU A 31 3.86 16.45 1.40
C LEU A 31 4.72 17.61 0.90
N ALA A 32 5.10 17.59 -0.38
CA ALA A 32 5.86 18.67 -1.02
C ALA A 32 4.98 19.84 -1.50
N GLN A 33 3.67 19.86 -1.20
CA GLN A 33 2.70 20.88 -1.66
C GLN A 33 2.69 21.12 -3.18
N LYS A 34 2.98 20.07 -3.97
CA LYS A 34 2.94 20.15 -5.43
C LYS A 34 1.51 19.92 -5.96
N PRO A 35 1.19 20.39 -7.17
CA PRO A 35 -0.09 20.07 -7.82
C PRO A 35 -0.26 18.55 -7.90
N TYR A 36 -1.33 18.05 -7.30
CA TYR A 36 -1.66 16.63 -7.28
C TYR A 36 -2.65 16.27 -8.39
N GLY A 37 -2.64 15.00 -8.80
CA GLY A 37 -3.54 14.46 -9.81
C GLY A 37 -3.77 12.97 -9.59
N LYS A 38 -4.25 12.27 -10.61
CA LYS A 38 -4.59 10.82 -10.56
C LYS A 38 -3.43 9.90 -10.13
N ALA A 39 -2.19 10.40 -10.19
CA ALA A 39 -1.00 9.66 -9.76
C ALA A 39 -0.94 9.43 -8.24
N VAL A 40 -1.67 10.24 -7.45
CA VAL A 40 -1.78 10.05 -5.99
C VAL A 40 -2.50 8.73 -5.68
N ASP A 41 -3.57 8.43 -6.42
CA ASP A 41 -4.34 7.20 -6.26
C ASP A 41 -3.48 5.95 -6.53
N VAL A 42 -2.55 6.03 -7.48
CA VAL A 42 -1.62 4.95 -7.83
C VAL A 42 -0.68 4.63 -6.67
N TRP A 43 -0.16 5.65 -6.00
CA TRP A 43 0.69 5.45 -4.83
C TRP A 43 -0.08 4.74 -3.71
N SER A 44 -1.30 5.21 -3.41
CA SER A 44 -2.17 4.59 -2.42
C SER A 44 -2.48 3.12 -2.75
N ILE A 45 -2.66 2.77 -4.02
CA ILE A 45 -2.81 1.37 -4.47
C ILE A 45 -1.54 0.57 -4.14
N GLY A 46 -0.36 1.14 -4.34
CA GLY A 46 0.91 0.50 -3.98
C GLY A 46 1.03 0.21 -2.48
N VAL A 47 0.67 1.18 -1.64
CA VAL A 47 0.67 1.02 -0.17
C VAL A 47 -0.31 -0.07 0.26
N ILE A 48 -1.52 -0.09 -0.31
CA ILE A 48 -2.52 -1.13 -0.03
C ILE A 48 -2.01 -2.50 -0.49
N ALA A 49 -1.42 -2.60 -1.68
CA ALA A 49 -0.87 -3.86 -2.19
C ALA A 49 0.25 -4.40 -1.29
N TYR A 50 1.13 -3.52 -0.80
CA TYR A 50 2.18 -3.87 0.17
C TYR A 50 1.58 -4.49 1.44
N ILE A 51 0.60 -3.82 2.06
CA ILE A 51 -0.06 -4.29 3.27
C ILE A 51 -0.80 -5.62 3.03
N LEU A 52 -1.46 -5.80 1.89
CA LEU A 52 -2.18 -7.04 1.57
C LEU A 52 -1.25 -8.25 1.42
N LEU A 53 0.01 -8.01 1.07
CA LEU A 53 0.98 -9.06 0.80
C LEU A 53 1.81 -9.46 2.03
N CYS A 54 2.08 -8.54 2.95
CA CYS A 54 2.91 -8.82 4.13
C CYS A 54 2.24 -8.50 5.48
N GLY A 55 1.15 -7.74 5.49
CA GLY A 55 0.35 -7.42 6.67
C GLY A 55 0.85 -6.25 7.53
N TYR A 56 1.83 -5.47 7.06
CA TYR A 56 2.35 -4.28 7.74
C TYR A 56 2.54 -3.10 6.77
N PRO A 57 2.56 -1.84 7.23
CA PRO A 57 2.72 -0.69 6.34
C PRO A 57 4.17 -0.55 5.82
N PRO A 58 4.37 -0.06 4.59
CA PRO A 58 5.70 0.10 4.00
C PRO A 58 6.55 1.20 4.68
N PHE A 59 5.89 2.14 5.37
CA PHE A 59 6.54 3.22 6.11
C PHE A 59 6.03 3.19 7.54
N TYR A 60 6.94 3.22 8.50
CA TYR A 60 6.61 3.28 9.91
C TYR A 60 7.79 3.86 10.69
N ASP A 61 7.53 4.89 11.48
CA ASP A 61 8.47 5.44 12.45
C ASP A 61 7.65 5.99 13.63
N GLU A 62 8.23 5.97 14.83
CA GLU A 62 7.60 6.57 16.02
C GLU A 62 7.62 8.11 15.96
N ASN A 63 8.53 8.67 15.15
CA ASN A 63 8.67 10.09 14.90
C ASN A 63 8.09 10.47 13.54
N ASP A 64 7.07 11.32 13.56
CA ASP A 64 6.38 11.80 12.35
C ASP A 64 7.34 12.43 11.33
N CYS A 65 8.36 13.17 11.76
CA CYS A 65 9.33 13.79 10.84
C CYS A 65 10.15 12.75 10.07
N ASN A 66 10.52 11.64 10.73
CA ASN A 66 11.25 10.55 10.08
C ASN A 66 10.32 9.77 9.14
N LEU A 67 9.07 9.52 9.55
CA LEU A 67 8.05 8.91 8.71
C LEU A 67 7.84 9.74 7.42
N PHE A 68 7.70 11.05 7.55
CA PHE A 68 7.59 11.94 6.38
C PHE A 68 8.85 11.90 5.51
N ALA A 69 10.04 11.83 6.10
CA ALA A 69 11.29 11.73 5.36
C ALA A 69 11.37 10.41 4.57
N GLN A 70 10.93 9.29 5.15
CA GLN A 70 10.84 8.00 4.45
C GLN A 70 9.87 8.07 3.28
N ILE A 71 8.66 8.61 3.49
CA ILE A 71 7.64 8.77 2.44
C ILE A 71 8.19 9.65 1.30
N ILE A 72 8.77 10.81 1.61
CA ILE A 72 9.30 11.75 0.62
C ILE A 72 10.44 11.11 -0.20
N LYS A 73 11.27 10.28 0.43
CA LYS A 73 12.35 9.54 -0.23
C LYS A 73 11.86 8.30 -0.97
N GLY A 74 10.66 7.79 -0.67
CA GLY A 74 10.20 6.49 -1.12
C GLY A 74 11.04 5.36 -0.54
N ASP A 75 11.49 5.52 0.70
CA ASP A 75 12.40 4.60 1.39
C ASP A 75 11.59 3.53 2.13
N PHE A 76 11.35 2.41 1.46
CA PHE A 76 10.68 1.22 2.01
C PHE A 76 11.44 -0.03 1.56
N GLU A 77 11.37 -1.08 2.37
CA GLU A 77 12.11 -2.33 2.14
C GLU A 77 11.17 -3.53 2.02
N PHE A 78 11.67 -4.62 1.44
CA PHE A 78 10.95 -5.90 1.34
C PHE A 78 11.61 -6.90 2.30
N ASP A 79 11.34 -6.73 3.59
CA ASP A 79 12.08 -7.42 4.66
C ASP A 79 11.85 -8.93 4.73
N SER A 80 12.93 -9.67 4.95
CA SER A 80 12.87 -11.05 5.40
C SER A 80 12.36 -11.12 6.86
N PRO A 81 11.59 -12.16 7.23
CA PRO A 81 11.18 -13.29 6.42
C PRO A 81 9.87 -13.07 5.63
N TYR A 82 9.22 -11.91 5.78
CA TYR A 82 7.85 -11.70 5.31
C TYR A 82 7.74 -11.64 3.78
N TRP A 83 8.79 -11.17 3.11
CA TRP A 83 8.84 -11.00 1.67
C TRP A 83 9.60 -12.12 0.94
N ASP A 84 10.15 -13.10 1.65
CA ASP A 84 10.94 -14.19 1.05
C ASP A 84 10.10 -15.07 0.13
N ASP A 85 8.83 -15.30 0.49
CA ASP A 85 7.91 -16.13 -0.28
C ASP A 85 7.12 -15.37 -1.34
N ILE A 86 7.26 -14.05 -1.38
CA ILE A 86 6.52 -13.17 -2.29
C ILE A 86 7.30 -13.02 -3.59
N SER A 87 6.61 -13.25 -4.71
CA SER A 87 7.23 -13.23 -6.05
C SER A 87 7.87 -11.88 -6.36
N ASP A 88 8.99 -11.91 -7.08
CA ASP A 88 9.67 -10.69 -7.54
C ASP A 88 8.78 -9.82 -8.43
N LEU A 89 7.86 -10.42 -9.21
CA LEU A 89 6.86 -9.67 -9.99
C LEU A 89 5.93 -8.81 -9.12
N ALA A 90 5.62 -9.25 -7.89
CA ALA A 90 4.79 -8.49 -6.97
C ALA A 90 5.58 -7.32 -6.35
N LYS A 91 6.84 -7.57 -5.98
CA LYS A 91 7.77 -6.54 -5.49
C LYS A 91 7.99 -5.47 -6.56
N ASP A 92 8.24 -5.90 -7.80
CA ASP A 92 8.41 -5.04 -8.96
C ASP A 92 7.16 -4.19 -9.22
N PHE A 93 5.96 -4.79 -9.18
CA PHE A 93 4.71 -4.07 -9.30
C PHE A 93 4.58 -2.96 -8.25
N ILE A 94 4.84 -3.27 -6.99
CA ILE A 94 4.73 -2.32 -5.88
C ILE A 94 5.74 -1.18 -6.01
N SER A 95 6.98 -1.48 -6.38
CA SER A 95 8.03 -0.47 -6.63
C SER A 95 7.65 0.53 -7.73
N HIS A 96 6.96 0.05 -8.77
CA HIS A 96 6.50 0.90 -9.86
C HIS A 96 5.27 1.77 -9.48
N LEU A 97 4.44 1.31 -8.54
CA LEU A 97 3.31 2.08 -8.00
C LEU A 97 3.77 3.12 -6.98
N MET A 98 4.69 2.74 -6.08
CA MET A 98 5.28 3.61 -5.05
C MET A 98 6.55 4.31 -5.55
N CYS A 99 6.54 4.77 -6.81
CA CYS A 99 7.64 5.52 -7.40
C CYS A 99 7.52 7.01 -7.05
N VAL A 100 8.55 7.60 -6.45
CA VAL A 100 8.56 9.02 -6.05
C VAL A 100 8.49 9.94 -7.27
N ASP A 101 9.15 9.55 -8.37
CA ASP A 101 9.08 10.29 -9.63
C ASP A 101 7.74 10.02 -10.32
N VAL A 102 6.83 10.98 -10.22
CA VAL A 102 5.48 10.94 -10.82
C VAL A 102 5.51 10.67 -12.32
N THR A 103 6.57 11.07 -13.04
CA THR A 103 6.67 10.84 -14.49
C THR A 103 7.02 9.40 -14.84
N LYS A 104 7.64 8.68 -13.90
CA LYS A 104 8.00 7.25 -14.01
C LYS A 104 6.99 6.33 -13.34
N ARG A 105 6.20 6.87 -12.40
CA ARG A 105 5.12 6.14 -11.72
C ARG A 105 4.12 5.61 -12.75
N LEU A 106 3.74 4.35 -12.62
CA LEU A 106 2.78 3.75 -13.54
C LEU A 106 1.44 4.49 -13.48
N THR A 107 0.77 4.58 -14.63
CA THR A 107 -0.65 4.92 -14.66
C THR A 107 -1.49 3.70 -14.32
N CYS A 108 -2.74 3.89 -13.88
CA CYS A 108 -3.66 2.76 -13.63
C CYS A 108 -3.78 1.82 -14.85
N LYS A 109 -3.75 2.36 -16.07
CA LYS A 109 -3.80 1.55 -17.30
C LYS A 109 -2.56 0.66 -17.46
N GLN A 110 -1.38 1.19 -17.14
CA GLN A 110 -0.15 0.40 -17.20
C GLN A 110 -0.08 -0.61 -16.04
N ALA A 111 -0.52 -0.21 -14.85
CA ALA A 111 -0.61 -1.10 -13.69
C ALA A 111 -1.53 -2.31 -13.98
N LEU A 112 -2.68 -2.08 -14.62
CA LEU A 112 -3.58 -3.16 -15.05
C LEU A 112 -2.95 -4.10 -16.08
N ALA A 113 -1.96 -3.64 -16.85
CA ALA A 113 -1.26 -4.45 -17.85
C ALA A 113 0.01 -5.12 -17.30
N HIS A 114 0.33 -4.91 -16.02
CA HIS A 114 1.55 -5.43 -15.41
C HIS A 114 1.50 -6.97 -15.32
N SER A 115 2.63 -7.64 -15.52
CA SER A 115 2.72 -9.11 -15.51
C SER A 115 2.26 -9.76 -14.20
N TRP A 116 2.33 -9.02 -13.08
CA TRP A 116 1.78 -9.50 -11.81
C TRP A 116 0.24 -9.56 -11.80
N ILE A 117 -0.43 -8.66 -12.52
CA ILE A 117 -1.90 -8.59 -12.62
C ILE A 117 -2.43 -9.44 -13.78
N CYS A 118 -1.77 -9.38 -14.95
CA CYS A 118 -2.19 -10.10 -16.16
C CYS A 118 -1.59 -11.50 -16.31
N GLY A 119 -0.54 -11.82 -15.56
CA GLY A 119 0.14 -13.11 -15.64
C GLY A 119 -0.53 -14.19 -14.79
N ASN A 120 0.10 -15.36 -14.75
CA ASN A 120 -0.37 -16.46 -13.92
C ASN A 120 -0.19 -16.11 -12.43
N ALA A 121 -1.26 -16.24 -11.65
CA ALA A 121 -1.22 -16.03 -10.21
C ALA A 121 -0.29 -17.06 -9.54
N SER A 122 0.46 -16.60 -8.52
CA SER A 122 1.22 -17.51 -7.66
C SER A 122 0.27 -18.49 -6.96
N THR A 123 0.64 -19.77 -6.92
CA THR A 123 -0.14 -20.82 -6.25
C THR A 123 0.23 -20.98 -4.77
N LYS A 124 1.18 -20.17 -4.25
CA LYS A 124 1.61 -20.23 -2.86
C LYS A 124 0.54 -19.65 -1.93
N ASN A 125 0.21 -20.37 -0.86
CA ASN A 125 -0.71 -19.89 0.17
C ASN A 125 0.07 -19.11 1.25
N ILE A 126 -0.15 -17.79 1.32
CA ILE A 126 0.47 -16.89 2.30
C ILE A 126 -0.49 -16.49 3.45
N HIS A 127 -1.68 -17.09 3.51
CA HIS A 127 -2.78 -16.67 4.38
C HIS A 127 -2.38 -16.62 5.86
N ASP A 128 -1.67 -17.63 6.35
CA ASP A 128 -1.37 -17.74 7.79
C ASP A 128 -0.38 -16.67 8.26
N SER A 129 0.65 -16.39 7.46
CA SER A 129 1.63 -15.33 7.75
C SER A 129 0.99 -13.95 7.70
N VAL A 130 0.25 -13.66 6.62
CA VAL A 130 -0.39 -12.35 6.42
C VAL A 130 -1.47 -12.09 7.45
N SER A 131 -2.33 -13.08 7.74
CA SER A 131 -3.42 -12.92 8.71
C SER A 131 -2.91 -12.70 10.14
N ALA A 132 -1.78 -13.31 10.51
CA ALA A 132 -1.13 -13.06 11.78
C ALA A 132 -0.62 -11.61 11.88
N GLN A 133 0.04 -11.11 10.82
CA GLN A 133 0.53 -9.73 10.78
C GLN A 133 -0.59 -8.70 10.76
N LEU A 134 -1.61 -8.90 9.93
CA LEU A 134 -2.79 -8.03 9.91
C LEU A 134 -3.44 -7.96 11.30
N LYS A 135 -3.64 -9.10 11.97
CA LYS A 135 -4.16 -9.09 13.34
C LYS A 135 -3.25 -8.33 14.29
N LYS A 136 -1.93 -8.54 14.24
CA LYS A 136 -0.98 -7.88 15.15
C LYS A 136 -0.93 -6.36 14.95
N ASN A 137 -0.94 -5.91 13.70
CA ASN A 137 -0.71 -4.51 13.34
C ASN A 137 -2.01 -3.69 13.35
N PHE A 138 -3.14 -4.31 13.02
CA PHE A 138 -4.45 -3.65 13.02
C PHE A 138 -5.27 -3.89 14.30
N ALA A 139 -4.98 -4.91 15.12
CA ALA A 139 -5.64 -5.04 16.44
C ALA A 139 -5.17 -3.99 17.45
N LYS A 140 -4.00 -3.35 17.26
CA LYS A 140 -3.60 -2.19 18.08
C LYS A 140 -4.45 -0.96 17.81
N SER A 141 -5.23 -0.94 16.73
CA SER A 141 -6.17 0.12 16.39
C SER A 141 -7.49 0.02 17.17
N ARG A 142 -7.57 -0.68 18.32
CA ARG A 142 -8.77 -0.69 19.17
C ARG A 142 -9.04 0.72 19.70
N TRP A 143 -9.84 1.45 18.93
CA TRP A 143 -10.89 2.38 19.31
C TRP A 143 -11.03 2.50 20.83
N LYS A 144 -10.43 3.54 21.40
CA LYS A 144 -11.04 4.16 22.58
C LYS A 144 -12.21 4.96 22.04
N VAL A 145 -13.42 4.40 22.24
CA VAL A 145 -14.69 5.12 22.11
C VAL A 145 -14.68 6.32 23.04
#